data_AF-A0A0D0E093-F1
#
_entry.id   AF-A0A0D0E093-F1
#
_cell.length_a   1.000
_cell.length_b   1.000
_cell.length_c   1.000
_cell.angle_alpha   90.00
_cell.angle_beta   90.00
_cell.angle_gamma   90.00
#
_symmetry.space_group_name_H-M   'P 1'
#
loop_
_entity.id
_entity.type
_entity.pdbx_description
1 polymer ?
#
loop_
_entity_poly.entity_id
_entity_poly.type
_entity_poly.pdbx_seq_one_letter_code
_entity_poly.pdbx_strand_id
1 'polypeptide(L)'
;MPDLTIINNLDEAIHVAFFITAPAYWKNNLAPGERWTVHLPTLPLHFQVRWAERRAFSAEESWEIAATVGVACAAGTASVLTAALASGAMAKSAISILPLILKTLTSDPLGGRRYANITRSDANLYETRVWVPWFEHKEYSVRRIGEGEGCVLWDIGENKQV
;
A
#
# COMPACT_ATOMS: atom_id res chain seq x y z
N MET A 1 -8.45 -18.21 2.91
CA MET A 1 -8.23 -16.88 2.31
C MET A 1 -9.04 -16.86 1.03
N PRO A 2 -9.97 -15.91 0.88
CA PRO A 2 -10.81 -15.77 -0.30
C PRO A 2 -10.00 -15.39 -1.54
N ASP A 3 -10.55 -15.74 -2.70
CA ASP A 3 -9.99 -15.42 -4.01
C ASP A 3 -10.60 -14.11 -4.48
N LEU A 4 -9.76 -13.20 -4.97
CA LEU A 4 -10.19 -11.96 -5.60
C LEU A 4 -9.63 -11.89 -7.01
N THR A 5 -10.51 -11.62 -7.98
CA THR A 5 -10.13 -11.47 -9.38
C THR A 5 -10.16 -10.00 -9.80
N ILE A 6 -9.07 -9.53 -10.40
CA ILE A 6 -8.98 -8.24 -11.08
C ILE A 6 -9.03 -8.47 -12.58
N ILE A 7 -9.89 -7.73 -13.27
CA ILE A 7 -10.03 -7.73 -14.72
C ILE A 7 -9.59 -6.37 -15.26
N ASN A 8 -8.64 -6.36 -16.21
CA ASN A 8 -8.29 -5.15 -16.92
C ASN A 8 -9.27 -4.93 -18.09
N ASN A 9 -10.22 -4.01 -17.94
CA ASN A 9 -11.13 -3.60 -19.03
C ASN A 9 -10.70 -2.28 -19.68
N LEU A 10 -9.42 -1.93 -19.57
CA LEU A 10 -8.81 -0.83 -20.33
C LEU A 10 -8.22 -1.36 -21.63
N ASP A 11 -8.04 -0.47 -22.61
CA ASP A 11 -7.37 -0.79 -23.88
C ASP A 11 -5.83 -0.87 -23.75
N GLU A 12 -5.31 -0.62 -22.55
CA GLU A 12 -3.88 -0.50 -22.25
C GLU A 12 -3.49 -1.49 -21.14
N ALA A 13 -2.25 -1.95 -21.15
CA ALA A 13 -1.74 -2.78 -20.07
C ALA A 13 -1.52 -1.96 -18.79
N ILE A 14 -1.73 -2.60 -17.62
CA ILE A 14 -1.59 -1.96 -16.31
C ILE A 14 -0.78 -2.82 -15.34
N HIS A 15 -0.14 -2.18 -14.37
CA HIS A 15 0.39 -2.81 -13.17
C HIS A 15 -0.63 -2.63 -12.05
N VAL A 16 -0.95 -3.68 -11.32
CA VAL A 16 -1.89 -3.65 -10.20
C VAL A 16 -1.24 -4.20 -8.95
N ALA A 17 -1.55 -3.62 -7.79
CA ALA A 17 -1.05 -4.10 -6.51
C ALA A 17 -2.03 -3.89 -5.35
N PHE A 18 -1.98 -4.81 -4.40
CA PHE A 18 -2.61 -4.71 -3.08
C PHE A 18 -1.57 -4.39 -2.01
N PHE A 19 -1.96 -3.50 -1.11
CA PHE A 19 -1.14 -2.94 -0.05
C PHE A 19 -1.78 -3.20 1.31
N ILE A 20 -0.93 -3.58 2.26
CA ILE A 20 -1.24 -3.53 3.70
C ILE A 20 -0.51 -2.31 4.29
N THR A 21 0.79 -2.26 4.06
CA THR A 21 1.70 -1.14 4.38
C THR A 21 2.63 -0.86 3.20
N ALA A 22 3.08 -1.93 2.54
CA ALA A 22 3.81 -1.96 1.29
C ALA A 22 3.07 -2.84 0.26
N PRO A 23 3.41 -2.78 -1.05
CA PRO A 23 2.90 -3.72 -2.04
C PRO A 23 3.20 -5.14 -1.58
N ALA A 24 2.16 -5.92 -1.29
CA ALA A 24 2.27 -7.29 -0.79
C ALA A 24 1.94 -8.31 -1.88
N TYR A 25 0.99 -7.95 -2.76
CA TYR A 25 0.57 -8.78 -3.88
C TYR A 25 0.46 -7.88 -5.10
N TRP A 26 1.10 -8.24 -6.20
CA TRP A 26 1.04 -7.45 -7.41
C TRP A 26 1.13 -8.32 -8.66
N LYS A 27 0.60 -7.76 -9.75
CA LYS A 27 0.75 -8.27 -11.10
C LYS A 27 1.16 -7.10 -11.98
N ASN A 28 2.33 -7.21 -12.57
CA ASN A 28 2.83 -6.27 -13.55
C ASN A 28 2.37 -6.68 -14.95
N ASN A 29 2.16 -5.71 -15.83
CA ASN A 29 1.74 -5.91 -17.23
C ASN A 29 0.51 -6.80 -17.38
N LEU A 30 -0.55 -6.53 -16.61
CA LEU A 30 -1.87 -7.12 -16.81
C LEU A 30 -2.44 -6.61 -18.14
N ALA A 31 -2.50 -7.47 -19.15
CA ALA A 31 -2.88 -7.10 -20.50
C ALA A 31 -4.38 -6.70 -20.59
N PRO A 32 -4.79 -5.93 -21.61
CA PRO A 32 -6.21 -5.68 -21.90
C PRO A 32 -7.01 -6.98 -21.98
N GLY A 33 -8.10 -7.06 -21.22
CA GLY A 33 -8.95 -8.24 -21.09
C GLY A 33 -8.39 -9.38 -20.22
N GLU A 34 -7.15 -9.28 -19.73
CA GLU A 34 -6.56 -10.29 -18.85
C GLU A 34 -7.21 -10.26 -17.47
N ARG A 35 -7.34 -11.46 -16.88
CA ARG A 35 -7.80 -11.66 -15.51
C ARG A 35 -6.65 -12.10 -14.62
N TRP A 36 -6.54 -11.51 -13.45
CA TRP A 36 -5.60 -11.92 -12.42
C TRP A 36 -6.34 -12.25 -11.13
N THR A 37 -6.25 -13.51 -10.72
CA THR A 37 -6.82 -14.00 -9.47
C THR A 37 -5.73 -14.16 -8.42
N VAL A 38 -5.98 -13.67 -7.21
CA VAL A 38 -5.04 -13.71 -6.09
C VAL A 38 -5.76 -14.09 -4.79
N HIS A 39 -5.10 -14.93 -3.98
CA HIS A 39 -5.55 -15.31 -2.64
C HIS A 39 -5.15 -14.23 -1.63
N LEU A 40 -6.12 -13.54 -1.01
CA LEU A 40 -5.87 -12.40 -0.14
C LEU A 40 -6.37 -12.62 1.30
N PRO A 41 -5.78 -11.94 2.29
CA PRO A 41 -6.32 -11.94 3.65
C PRO A 41 -7.66 -11.19 3.71
N THR A 42 -8.55 -11.65 4.58
CA THR A 42 -9.86 -11.02 4.84
C THR A 42 -9.69 -9.76 5.69
N LEU A 43 -9.35 -8.64 5.07
CA LEU A 43 -9.17 -7.33 5.70
C LEU A 43 -9.28 -6.21 4.65
N PRO A 44 -9.43 -4.93 5.07
CA PRO A 44 -9.40 -3.81 4.13
C PRO A 44 -8.00 -3.64 3.56
N LEU A 45 -7.87 -3.67 2.24
CA LEU A 45 -6.61 -3.48 1.53
C LEU A 45 -6.64 -2.19 0.73
N HIS A 46 -5.48 -1.57 0.57
CA HIS A 46 -5.28 -0.52 -0.40
C HIS A 46 -5.01 -1.16 -1.77
N PHE A 47 -5.63 -0.65 -2.82
CA PHE A 47 -5.43 -1.10 -4.19
C PHE A 47 -4.91 0.04 -5.04
N GLN A 48 -3.85 -0.22 -5.80
CA GLN A 48 -3.22 0.76 -6.67
C GLN A 48 -3.12 0.19 -8.09
N VAL A 49 -3.42 1.05 -9.07
CA VAL A 49 -3.23 0.81 -10.49
C VAL A 49 -2.21 1.82 -11.02
N ARG A 50 -1.20 1.32 -11.73
CA ARG A 50 -0.23 2.11 -12.49
C ARG A 50 -0.31 1.71 -13.95
N TRP A 51 -0.17 2.64 -14.87
CA TRP A 51 -0.10 2.32 -16.29
C TRP A 51 1.19 1.55 -16.63
N ALA A 52 1.14 0.65 -17.63
CA ALA A 52 2.28 -0.21 -17.97
C ALA A 52 3.56 0.56 -18.32
N GLU A 53 3.42 1.72 -18.96
CA GLU A 53 4.52 2.64 -19.29
C GLU A 53 5.27 3.17 -18.06
N ARG A 54 4.68 3.03 -16.87
CA ARG A 54 5.26 3.47 -15.60
C ARG A 54 6.00 2.34 -14.89
N ARG A 55 6.62 2.72 -13.77
CA ARG A 55 7.43 1.83 -12.95
C ARG A 55 6.59 0.67 -12.40
N ALA A 56 6.98 -0.54 -12.81
CA ALA A 56 6.47 -1.80 -12.29
C ALA A 56 6.67 -1.92 -10.77
N PHE A 57 5.77 -2.66 -10.12
CA PHE A 57 5.94 -3.03 -8.72
C PHE A 57 7.09 -4.01 -8.56
N SER A 58 7.88 -3.84 -7.49
CA SER A 58 9.05 -4.67 -7.22
C SER A 58 9.16 -4.98 -5.73
N ALA A 59 9.82 -6.11 -5.42
CA ALA A 59 10.13 -6.48 -4.04
C ALA A 59 11.06 -5.46 -3.38
N GLU A 60 11.99 -4.87 -4.14
CA GLU A 60 12.88 -3.80 -3.67
C GLU A 60 12.08 -2.59 -3.18
N GLU A 61 11.13 -2.12 -4.00
CA GLU A 61 10.21 -1.06 -3.60
C GLU A 61 9.45 -1.49 -2.34
N SER A 62 8.85 -2.67 -2.31
CA SER A 62 8.12 -3.16 -1.13
C SER A 62 8.95 -3.15 0.16
N TRP A 63 10.21 -3.58 0.09
CA TRP A 63 11.13 -3.57 1.22
C TRP A 63 11.51 -2.16 1.67
N GLU A 64 11.76 -1.24 0.73
CA GLU A 64 12.01 0.16 1.05
C GLU A 64 10.81 0.77 1.80
N ILE A 65 9.59 0.45 1.38
CA ILE A 65 8.33 0.91 2.01
C ILE A 65 8.16 0.32 3.41
N ALA A 66 8.29 -1.00 3.52
CA ALA A 66 8.18 -1.69 4.79
C ALA A 66 9.22 -1.18 5.81
N ALA A 67 10.47 -0.97 5.38
CA ALA A 67 11.53 -0.44 6.23
C ALA A 67 11.23 0.99 6.70
N THR A 68 10.74 1.86 5.80
CA THR A 68 10.40 3.24 6.13
C THR A 68 9.26 3.30 7.17
N VAL A 69 8.21 2.52 6.97
CA VAL A 69 7.09 2.42 7.92
C VAL A 69 7.57 1.85 9.26
N GLY A 70 8.41 0.81 9.23
CA GLY A 70 8.99 0.22 10.44
C GLY A 70 9.80 1.22 11.27
N VAL A 71 10.64 2.03 10.62
CA VAL A 71 11.40 3.10 11.29
C VAL A 71 10.47 4.15 11.88
N ALA A 72 9.42 4.56 11.16
CA ALA A 72 8.44 5.52 11.67
C ALA A 72 7.69 4.99 12.91
N CYS A 73 7.27 3.73 12.90
CA CYS A 73 6.64 3.09 14.07
C CYS A 73 7.59 3.01 15.26
N ALA A 74 8.86 2.64 15.03
CA ALA A 74 9.88 2.61 16.08
C ALA A 74 10.13 4.00 16.68
N ALA A 75 10.22 5.04 15.84
CA ALA A 75 10.39 6.42 16.28
C ALA A 75 9.18 6.91 17.10
N GLY A 76 7.96 6.62 16.66
CA GLY A 76 6.73 6.96 17.41
C GLY A 76 6.67 6.27 18.77
N THR A 77 6.98 4.98 18.81
CA THR A 77 7.03 4.20 20.06
C THR A 77 8.09 4.76 21.02
N ALA A 78 9.27 5.08 20.49
CA ALA A 78 10.35 5.67 21.27
C ALA A 78 9.96 7.04 21.86
N SER A 79 9.23 7.86 21.10
CA SER A 79 8.73 9.16 21.58
C SER A 79 7.79 8.99 22.77
N VAL A 80 6.82 8.07 22.68
CA VAL A 80 5.88 7.79 23.78
C VAL A 80 6.59 7.24 25.02
N LEU A 81 7.54 6.32 24.82
CA LEU A 81 8.35 5.79 25.93
C LEU A 81 9.18 6.89 26.60
N THR A 82 9.83 7.75 25.82
CA THR A 82 10.63 8.86 26.34
C THR A 82 9.76 9.85 27.12
N ALA A 83 8.57 10.17 26.61
CA ALA A 83 7.60 11.02 27.30
C ALA A 83 7.09 10.38 28.61
N ALA A 84 6.82 9.07 28.63
CA ALA A 84 6.42 8.33 29.83
C ALA A 84 7.53 8.26 30.90
N LEU A 85 8.79 8.27 30.48
CA LEU A 85 9.94 8.36 31.38
C LEU A 85 10.15 9.77 31.92
N ALA A 86 9.99 10.78 31.07
CA ALA A 86 10.11 12.19 31.47
C ALA A 86 8.97 12.63 32.40
N SER A 87 7.78 12.03 32.30
CA SER A 87 6.64 12.31 33.18
C SER A 87 6.69 11.58 34.54
N GLY A 88 7.75 10.79 34.81
CA GLY A 88 7.97 10.11 36.09
C GLY A 88 7.13 8.85 36.31
N ALA A 89 6.37 8.39 35.31
CA ALA A 89 5.47 7.23 35.43
C ALA A 89 6.20 5.87 35.44
N MET A 90 7.48 5.79 35.03
CA MET A 90 8.29 4.56 35.06
C MET A 90 9.71 4.82 35.58
N ALA A 91 9.84 5.14 36.87
CA ALA A 91 11.10 5.54 37.47
C ALA A 91 12.09 4.41 37.85
N LYS A 92 11.92 3.15 37.41
CA LYS A 92 12.79 2.04 37.92
C LYS A 92 13.49 1.12 36.93
N SER A 93 13.21 1.13 35.62
CA SER A 93 13.80 0.10 34.72
C SER A 93 14.28 0.55 33.33
N ALA A 94 14.14 1.81 32.92
CA ALA A 94 14.24 2.17 31.50
C ALA A 94 15.49 2.96 31.06
N ILE A 95 16.55 3.03 31.87
CA ILE A 95 17.78 3.78 31.52
C ILE A 95 18.61 3.04 30.44
N SER A 96 18.32 1.76 30.15
CA SER A 96 19.19 0.93 29.29
C SER A 96 18.94 1.01 27.77
N ILE A 97 17.84 1.61 27.30
CA ILE A 97 17.44 1.55 25.86
C ILE A 97 17.63 2.87 25.09
N LEU A 98 17.93 3.96 25.80
CA LEU A 98 18.17 5.29 25.23
C LEU A 98 19.25 5.34 24.11
N PRO A 99 20.40 4.67 24.22
CA PRO A 99 21.42 4.72 23.17
C PRO A 99 21.04 3.95 21.90
N LEU A 100 20.14 2.95 21.99
CA LEU A 100 19.66 2.22 20.82
C LEU A 100 18.67 3.06 20.01
N ILE A 101 17.78 3.77 20.71
CA ILE A 101 16.78 4.67 20.14
C ILE A 101 17.43 5.83 19.38
N LEU A 102 18.47 6.44 19.96
CA LEU A 102 19.16 7.56 19.33
C LEU A 102 19.85 7.15 18.02
N LYS A 103 20.41 5.93 17.97
CA LYS A 103 21.10 5.40 16.78
C LYS A 103 20.15 5.12 15.61
N THR A 104 18.92 4.69 15.90
CA THR A 104 17.84 4.53 14.91
C THR A 104 17.24 5.85 14.41
N LEU A 105 17.36 6.94 15.19
CA LEU A 105 16.86 8.26 14.80
C LEU A 105 17.87 9.07 13.98
N THR A 106 19.17 8.75 14.06
CA THR A 106 20.24 9.46 13.34
C THR A 106 20.64 8.83 12.01
N SER A 107 20.07 7.67 11.64
CA SER A 107 20.22 7.17 10.27
C SER A 107 19.32 7.99 9.35
N ASP A 108 19.92 8.68 8.39
CA ASP A 108 19.25 9.50 7.37
C ASP A 108 17.87 8.95 6.95
N PRO A 109 16.84 9.80 6.77
CA PRO A 109 15.57 9.39 6.20
C PRO A 109 15.73 9.22 4.68
N LEU A 110 16.59 8.29 4.25
CA LEU A 110 16.83 7.93 2.85
C LEU A 110 15.52 7.54 2.13
N GLY A 111 14.50 7.09 2.87
CA GLY A 111 13.18 6.75 2.33
C GLY A 111 12.24 7.94 2.15
N GLY A 112 12.18 8.89 3.09
CA GLY A 112 11.08 9.87 3.21
C GLY A 112 10.87 10.77 1.99
N ARG A 113 11.93 11.10 1.25
CA ARG A 113 11.86 11.98 0.06
C ARG A 113 11.26 11.30 -1.17
N ARG A 114 11.23 9.96 -1.24
CA ARG A 114 10.63 9.23 -2.39
C ARG A 114 9.12 9.07 -2.26
N TYR A 115 8.60 9.00 -1.03
CA TYR A 115 7.16 8.84 -0.76
C TYR A 115 6.34 10.07 -1.09
N ALA A 116 6.86 11.27 -0.80
CA ALA A 116 6.16 12.52 -1.09
C ALA A 116 5.88 12.73 -2.59
N ASN A 117 6.62 12.04 -3.47
CA ASN A 117 6.46 12.14 -4.92
C ASN A 117 5.48 11.13 -5.52
N ILE A 118 5.09 10.08 -4.80
CA ILE A 118 4.13 9.08 -5.33
C ILE A 118 2.68 9.60 -5.23
N THR A 119 2.40 10.57 -4.35
CA THR A 119 1.03 10.77 -3.85
C THR A 119 0.20 11.89 -4.48
N ARG A 120 0.65 12.68 -5.48
CA ARG A 120 -0.19 13.84 -5.88
C ARG A 120 -0.14 14.45 -7.28
N SER A 121 0.71 14.01 -8.21
CA SER A 121 0.85 14.71 -9.50
C SER A 121 0.91 13.83 -10.75
N ASP A 122 0.61 12.54 -10.64
CA ASP A 122 0.55 11.66 -11.82
C ASP A 122 -0.91 11.38 -12.17
N ALA A 123 -1.38 11.95 -13.28
CA ALA A 123 -2.72 11.72 -13.84
C ALA A 123 -3.00 10.25 -14.18
N ASN A 124 -1.96 9.41 -14.15
CA ASN A 124 -1.99 7.98 -14.50
C ASN A 124 -1.74 7.09 -13.26
N LEU A 125 -2.21 7.54 -12.10
CA LEU A 125 -2.22 6.76 -10.87
C LEU A 125 -3.65 6.71 -10.33
N TYR A 126 -4.14 5.50 -10.06
CA TYR A 126 -5.42 5.31 -9.39
C TYR A 126 -5.23 4.51 -8.11
N GLU A 127 -5.85 4.99 -7.04
CA GLU A 127 -5.80 4.39 -5.72
C GLU A 127 -7.21 4.33 -5.13
N THR A 128 -7.55 3.18 -4.55
CA THR A 128 -8.79 3.01 -3.78
C THR A 128 -8.58 2.02 -2.63
N ARG A 129 -9.60 1.83 -1.81
CA ARG A 129 -9.64 0.81 -0.76
C ARG A 129 -10.65 -0.26 -1.14
N VAL A 130 -10.26 -1.51 -0.98
CA VAL A 130 -11.10 -2.66 -1.29
C VAL A 130 -11.27 -3.51 -0.05
N TRP A 131 -12.50 -3.94 0.19
CA TRP A 131 -12.81 -4.92 1.22
C TRP A 131 -12.71 -6.32 0.63
N VAL A 132 -11.92 -7.19 1.25
CA VAL A 132 -11.83 -8.60 0.85
C VAL A 132 -12.75 -9.43 1.77
N PRO A 133 -13.92 -9.89 1.29
CA PRO A 133 -14.89 -10.60 2.12
C PRO A 133 -14.45 -12.04 2.41
N TRP A 134 -14.85 -12.59 3.55
CA TRP A 134 -14.35 -13.89 4.03
C TRP A 134 -14.69 -15.07 3.11
N PHE A 135 -15.93 -15.16 2.62
CA PHE A 135 -16.47 -16.37 1.99
C PHE A 135 -16.86 -16.18 0.52
N GLU A 136 -16.77 -14.97 0.01
CA GLU A 136 -17.25 -14.64 -1.33
C GLU A 136 -16.09 -14.42 -2.29
N HIS A 137 -16.18 -15.04 -3.46
CA HIS A 137 -15.31 -14.66 -4.57
C HIS A 137 -15.73 -13.27 -5.06
N LYS A 138 -14.82 -12.31 -5.00
CA LYS A 138 -15.06 -10.96 -5.50
C LYS A 138 -14.33 -10.74 -6.81
N GLU A 139 -15.06 -10.21 -7.79
CA GLU A 139 -14.51 -9.79 -9.06
C GLU A 139 -14.61 -8.28 -9.20
N TYR A 140 -13.47 -7.65 -9.47
CA TYR A 140 -13.39 -6.24 -9.77
C TYR A 140 -12.89 -6.01 -11.19
N SER A 141 -13.41 -4.97 -11.82
CA SER A 141 -13.03 -4.54 -13.16
C SER A 141 -12.43 -3.14 -13.08
N VAL A 142 -11.24 -2.96 -13.63
CA VAL A 142 -10.66 -1.63 -13.84
C VAL A 142 -11.22 -1.07 -15.13
N ARG A 143 -11.89 0.09 -15.06
CA ARG A 143 -12.60 0.73 -16.20
C ARG A 143 -12.21 2.19 -16.32
N ARG A 144 -12.33 2.76 -17.52
CA ARG A 144 -12.25 4.20 -17.76
C ARG A 144 -13.63 4.81 -17.53
N ILE A 145 -13.71 5.97 -16.86
CA ILE A 145 -14.95 6.77 -16.85
C ILE A 145 -14.75 7.88 -17.90
N GLY A 146 -15.70 8.02 -18.81
CA GLY A 146 -15.70 9.09 -19.82
C GLY A 146 -14.50 9.12 -20.78
N GLU A 147 -14.56 10.05 -21.74
CA GLU A 147 -13.40 10.40 -22.56
C GLU A 147 -12.48 11.33 -21.75
N GLY A 148 -11.58 10.75 -20.96
CA GLY A 148 -10.52 11.47 -20.24
C GLY A 148 -10.69 11.57 -18.73
N GLU A 149 -11.76 11.02 -18.14
CA GLU A 149 -12.00 11.06 -16.68
C GLU A 149 -11.45 9.80 -15.98
N GLY A 150 -10.11 9.68 -15.96
CA GLY A 150 -9.41 8.73 -15.09
C GLY A 150 -9.82 7.25 -15.23
N CYS A 151 -9.44 6.44 -14.26
CA CYS A 151 -9.90 5.05 -14.16
C CYS A 151 -10.56 4.79 -12.80
N VAL A 152 -11.40 3.77 -12.74
CA VAL A 152 -12.11 3.36 -11.54
C VAL A 152 -12.10 1.85 -11.36
N LEU A 153 -12.21 1.42 -10.12
CA LEU A 153 -12.49 0.04 -9.78
C LEU A 153 -14.01 -0.16 -9.67
N TRP A 154 -14.52 -1.12 -10.43
CA TRP A 154 -15.94 -1.47 -10.48
C TRP A 154 -16.15 -2.87 -9.88
N ASP A 155 -16.99 -2.98 -8.86
CA ASP A 155 -17.46 -4.27 -8.33
C ASP A 155 -18.44 -4.87 -9.33
N ILE A 156 -18.08 -6.03 -9.90
CA ILE A 156 -18.91 -6.69 -10.92
C ILE A 156 -20.16 -7.31 -10.28
N GLY A 157 -20.03 -7.87 -9.08
CA GLY A 157 -21.14 -8.53 -8.39
C GLY A 157 -22.19 -7.55 -7.88
N GLU A 158 -21.75 -6.40 -7.35
CA GLU A 158 -22.64 -5.35 -6.84
C GLU A 158 -23.02 -4.31 -7.89
N ASN A 159 -22.41 -4.38 -9.07
CA ASN A 159 -22.58 -3.45 -10.18
C ASN A 159 -22.45 -1.97 -9.75
N LYS A 160 -21.39 -1.65 -9.02
CA LYS A 160 -21.12 -0.30 -8.51
C LYS A 160 -19.64 0.05 -8.53
N GLN A 161 -19.34 1.34 -8.55
CA GLN A 161 -17.99 1.83 -8.32
C GLN A 161 -17.60 1.67 -6.83
N VAL A 162 -16.34 1.30 -6.60
CA VAL A 162 -15.72 1.19 -5.26
C VAL A 162 -15.10 2.51 -4.83
#